data_AF-A0A2W1B2V8-F1
#
_entry.id   AF-A0A2W1B2V8-F1
#
_cell.length_a   1.000
_cell.length_b   1.000
_cell.length_c   1.000
_cell.angle_alpha   90.00
_cell.angle_beta   90.00
_cell.angle_gamma   90.00
#
_symmetry.space_group_name_H-M   'P 1'
#
loop_
_entity.id
_entity.type
_entity.pdbx_description
1 polymer ?
#
loop_
_entity_poly.entity_id
_entity_poly.type
_entity_poly.pdbx_seq_one_letter_code
_entity_poly.pdbx_strand_id
1 'polypeptide(L)'
;MAARILVASCALLAFFHVACAQDIAVQVYHQPTQARQALVNSYIDVVTQLNSVKSQVEHLYIDFASRMTNNMNSVIKNITNCVESTRRNCHWDYCHTPDNQCWVKFDYHLQKIAHDGRKKAEESAEVHTKYLKGYMVVARIHLDRTAGCLRRYDRFLRGCRLSCQETARVSRFHRIALEKIRRVRNDLPFTRRAYHDLLCRSRQELRQFERYASIQTRRAIEEMRSCVDVRR
;
A
#
# COMPACT_ATOMS: atom_id res chain seq x y z
N MET A 1 -23.63 50.81 26.59
CA MET A 1 -23.12 50.08 25.41
C MET A 1 -23.83 48.73 25.23
N ALA A 2 -25.16 48.72 25.10
CA ALA A 2 -25.96 47.49 24.94
C ALA A 2 -26.83 47.50 23.67
N ALA A 3 -26.95 48.64 22.99
CA ALA A 3 -27.79 48.78 21.79
C ALA A 3 -27.09 48.34 20.48
N ARG A 4 -25.79 48.00 20.51
CA ARG A 4 -25.04 47.56 19.31
C ARG A 4 -24.97 46.04 19.13
N ILE A 5 -25.42 45.26 20.13
CA ILE A 5 -25.38 43.78 20.07
C ILE A 5 -26.68 43.20 19.49
N LEU A 6 -27.81 43.92 19.58
CA LEU A 6 -29.09 43.47 19.04
C LEU A 6 -29.21 43.62 17.51
N VAL A 7 -28.52 44.59 16.90
CA VAL A 7 -28.58 44.80 15.44
C VAL A 7 -27.81 43.72 14.67
N ALA A 8 -26.75 43.15 15.25
CA ALA A 8 -25.99 42.06 14.64
C ALA A 8 -26.74 40.72 14.64
N SER A 9 -27.66 40.51 15.59
CA SER A 9 -28.40 39.24 15.70
C SER A 9 -29.59 39.15 14.75
N CYS A 10 -30.19 40.28 14.36
CA CYS A 10 -31.26 40.31 13.35
C CYS A 10 -30.71 40.22 11.91
N ALA A 11 -29.50 40.71 11.65
CA ALA A 11 -28.85 40.56 10.35
C ALA A 11 -28.50 39.09 10.04
N LEU A 12 -28.04 38.32 11.03
CA LEU A 12 -27.69 36.90 10.83
C LEU A 12 -28.91 36.00 10.60
N LEU A 13 -30.08 36.32 11.15
CA LEU A 13 -31.32 35.57 10.86
C LEU A 13 -31.93 35.93 9.50
N ALA A 14 -31.73 37.16 9.01
CA ALA A 14 -32.15 37.53 7.66
C ALA A 14 -31.34 36.83 6.57
N PHE A 15 -30.04 36.56 6.78
CA PHE A 15 -29.23 35.79 5.82
C PHE A 15 -29.50 34.28 5.84
N PHE A 16 -30.02 33.73 6.95
CA PHE A 16 -30.45 32.32 6.97
C PHE A 16 -31.77 32.07 6.25
N HIS A 17 -32.64 33.09 6.12
CA HIS A 17 -33.87 32.96 5.32
C HIS A 17 -33.72 33.37 3.85
N VAL A 18 -32.76 34.24 3.50
CA VAL A 18 -32.53 34.61 2.09
C VAL A 18 -31.70 33.55 1.33
N ALA A 19 -30.95 32.68 2.01
CA ALA A 19 -30.29 31.53 1.37
C ALA A 19 -31.22 30.35 1.03
N CYS A 20 -32.50 30.42 1.43
CA CYS A 20 -33.50 29.37 1.20
C CYS A 20 -34.63 29.76 0.23
N ALA A 21 -34.55 30.93 -0.43
CA ALA A 21 -35.63 31.42 -1.29
C ALA A 21 -35.11 32.04 -2.59
N GLN A 22 -34.37 31.25 -3.38
CA GLN A 22 -34.29 31.47 -4.83
C GLN A 22 -34.37 30.10 -5.53
N ASP A 23 -35.50 29.42 -5.34
CA ASP A 23 -36.02 28.53 -6.36
C ASP A 23 -36.55 29.42 -7.50
N ILE A 24 -35.64 29.92 -8.32
CA ILE A 24 -36.00 30.34 -9.68
C ILE A 24 -36.32 29.03 -10.41
N ALA A 25 -37.59 28.63 -10.34
CA ALA A 25 -38.16 27.63 -11.22
C ALA A 25 -38.15 28.20 -12.64
N VAL A 26 -37.01 28.12 -13.32
CA VAL A 26 -37.01 28.13 -14.78
C VAL A 26 -37.68 26.83 -15.18
N GLN A 27 -38.98 26.90 -15.49
CA GLN A 27 -39.67 25.83 -16.20
C GLN A 27 -39.10 25.75 -17.61
N VAL A 28 -37.93 25.14 -17.75
CA VAL A 28 -37.52 24.57 -19.02
C VAL A 28 -38.35 23.31 -19.19
N TYR A 29 -39.39 23.39 -20.03
CA TYR A 29 -39.97 22.21 -20.64
C TYR A 29 -38.89 21.56 -21.52
N HIS A 30 -38.01 20.77 -20.90
CA HIS A 30 -37.05 19.91 -21.58
C HIS A 30 -37.30 18.47 -21.20
N GLN A 31 -37.24 17.61 -22.22
CA GLN A 31 -37.64 16.22 -22.17
C GLN A 31 -37.11 15.53 -20.89
N PRO A 32 -37.99 15.03 -20.00
CA PRO A 32 -37.60 14.39 -18.73
C PRO A 32 -36.72 13.15 -18.93
N THR A 33 -36.64 12.63 -20.16
CA THR A 33 -35.72 11.55 -20.56
C THR A 33 -34.27 12.02 -20.68
N GLN A 34 -33.98 13.22 -21.19
CA GLN A 34 -32.59 13.67 -21.41
C GLN A 34 -31.88 14.01 -20.10
N ALA A 35 -32.54 14.74 -19.19
CA ALA A 35 -31.98 15.07 -17.87
C ALA A 35 -31.72 13.80 -17.02
N ARG A 36 -32.65 12.84 -17.08
CA ARG A 36 -32.48 11.53 -16.46
C ARG A 36 -31.30 10.76 -17.03
N GLN A 37 -31.16 10.73 -18.36
CA GLN A 37 -30.05 10.07 -19.03
C GLN A 37 -28.71 10.70 -18.64
N ALA A 38 -28.63 12.03 -18.59
CA ALA A 38 -27.43 12.76 -18.19
C ALA A 38 -27.00 12.43 -16.75
N LEU A 39 -27.96 12.35 -15.81
CA LEU A 39 -27.65 11.98 -14.42
C LEU A 39 -27.18 10.53 -14.29
N VAL A 40 -27.82 9.60 -15.01
CA VAL A 40 -27.41 8.19 -15.03
C VAL A 40 -26.00 8.05 -15.60
N ASN A 41 -25.71 8.72 -16.72
CA ASN A 41 -24.39 8.74 -17.34
C ASN A 41 -23.33 9.33 -16.38
N SER A 42 -23.68 10.42 -15.70
CA SER A 42 -22.84 11.07 -14.68
C SER A 42 -22.53 10.12 -13.50
N TYR A 43 -23.52 9.37 -13.01
CA TYR A 43 -23.30 8.35 -11.99
C TYR A 43 -22.38 7.21 -12.47
N ILE A 44 -22.64 6.69 -13.67
CA ILE A 44 -21.83 5.62 -14.29
C ILE A 44 -20.38 6.08 -14.42
N ASP A 45 -20.14 7.32 -14.83
CA ASP A 45 -18.80 7.91 -14.92
C ASP A 45 -18.09 7.91 -13.55
N VAL A 46 -18.75 8.37 -12.47
CA VAL A 46 -18.13 8.36 -11.13
C VAL A 46 -17.83 6.95 -10.63
N VAL A 47 -18.72 5.99 -10.87
CA VAL A 47 -18.48 4.59 -10.52
C VAL A 47 -17.30 4.03 -11.31
N THR A 48 -17.20 4.35 -12.60
CA THR A 48 -16.10 3.94 -13.46
C THR A 48 -14.77 4.51 -12.99
N GLN A 49 -14.75 5.81 -12.65
CA GLN A 49 -13.56 6.46 -12.07
C GLN A 49 -13.17 5.86 -10.72
N LEU A 50 -14.14 5.58 -9.84
CA LEU A 50 -13.90 4.92 -8.57
C LEU A 50 -13.24 3.56 -8.76
N ASN A 51 -13.80 2.73 -9.63
CA ASN A 51 -13.29 1.39 -9.90
C ASN A 51 -11.91 1.44 -10.55
N SER A 52 -11.68 2.39 -11.45
CA SER A 52 -10.35 2.62 -12.04
C SER A 52 -9.30 2.98 -10.97
N VAL A 53 -9.61 3.90 -10.05
CA VAL A 53 -8.66 4.29 -8.99
C VAL A 53 -8.46 3.16 -7.98
N LYS A 54 -9.52 2.41 -7.62
CA LYS A 54 -9.39 1.20 -6.79
C LYS A 54 -8.45 0.19 -7.41
N SER A 55 -8.66 -0.15 -8.68
CA SER A 55 -7.80 -1.06 -9.43
C SER A 55 -6.35 -0.56 -9.47
N GLN A 56 -6.11 0.73 -9.71
CA GLN A 56 -4.76 1.30 -9.70
C GLN A 56 -4.06 1.17 -8.34
N VAL A 57 -4.79 1.42 -7.24
CA VAL A 57 -4.27 1.25 -5.88
C VAL A 57 -3.97 -0.23 -5.62
N GLU A 58 -4.89 -1.13 -5.94
CA GLU A 58 -4.71 -2.58 -5.74
C GLU A 58 -3.52 -3.12 -6.54
N HIS A 59 -3.42 -2.77 -7.82
CA HIS A 59 -2.29 -3.17 -8.66
C HIS A 59 -0.95 -2.68 -8.12
N LEU A 60 -0.87 -1.45 -7.59
CA LEU A 60 0.35 -0.92 -6.99
C LEU A 60 0.82 -1.78 -5.81
N TYR A 61 -0.12 -2.21 -4.96
CA TYR A 61 0.20 -3.06 -3.81
C TYR A 61 0.61 -4.47 -4.24
N ILE A 62 -0.12 -5.08 -5.16
CA ILE A 62 0.17 -6.45 -5.65
C ILE A 62 1.54 -6.49 -6.32
N ASP A 63 1.84 -5.53 -7.20
CA ASP A 63 3.14 -5.45 -7.87
C ASP A 63 4.28 -5.25 -6.85
N PHE A 64 4.08 -4.40 -5.84
CA PHE A 64 5.07 -4.22 -4.77
C PHE A 64 5.32 -5.51 -4.00
N ALA A 65 4.26 -6.15 -3.51
CA ALA A 65 4.37 -7.36 -2.71
C ALA A 65 5.04 -8.49 -3.50
N SER A 66 4.70 -8.63 -4.79
CA SER A 66 5.34 -9.56 -5.71
C SER A 66 6.84 -9.29 -5.86
N ARG A 67 7.23 -8.05 -6.14
CA ARG A 67 8.66 -7.66 -6.29
C ARG A 67 9.44 -7.84 -5.00
N MET A 68 8.86 -7.49 -3.86
CA MET A 68 9.47 -7.69 -2.55
C MET A 68 9.73 -9.18 -2.28
N THR A 69 8.73 -10.02 -2.53
CA THR A 69 8.82 -11.47 -2.33
C THR A 69 9.87 -12.09 -3.27
N ASN A 70 9.90 -11.68 -4.53
CA ASN A 70 10.88 -12.18 -5.50
C ASN A 70 12.32 -11.79 -5.14
N ASN A 71 12.54 -10.53 -4.72
CA ASN A 71 13.87 -10.09 -4.29
C ASN A 71 14.33 -10.85 -3.03
N MET A 72 13.44 -11.00 -2.05
CA MET A 72 13.69 -11.74 -0.81
C MET A 72 14.05 -13.20 -1.11
N ASN A 73 13.23 -13.90 -1.90
CA ASN A 73 13.45 -15.30 -2.25
C ASN A 73 14.75 -15.51 -3.02
N SER A 74 15.12 -14.57 -3.91
CA SER A 74 16.39 -14.58 -4.62
C SER A 74 17.58 -14.54 -3.65
N VAL A 75 17.54 -13.61 -2.69
CA VAL A 75 18.61 -13.46 -1.68
C VAL A 75 18.70 -14.66 -0.75
N ILE A 76 17.55 -15.17 -0.28
CA ILE A 76 17.52 -16.40 0.54
C ILE A 76 18.18 -17.55 -0.22
N LYS A 77 17.82 -17.74 -1.49
CA LYS A 77 18.41 -18.77 -2.35
C LYS A 77 19.91 -18.58 -2.52
N ASN A 78 20.38 -17.35 -2.72
CA ASN A 78 21.81 -17.05 -2.87
C ASN A 78 22.60 -17.35 -1.60
N ILE A 79 22.07 -16.96 -0.43
CA ILE A 79 22.70 -17.25 0.86
C ILE A 79 22.76 -18.75 1.11
N THR A 80 21.65 -19.47 0.91
CA THR A 80 21.59 -20.93 1.06
C THR A 80 22.58 -21.61 0.11
N ASN A 81 22.60 -21.23 -1.17
CA ASN A 81 23.55 -21.78 -2.14
C ASN A 81 25.01 -21.50 -1.75
N CYS A 82 25.31 -20.32 -1.22
CA CYS A 82 26.65 -19.97 -0.75
C CYS A 82 27.08 -20.87 0.42
N VAL A 83 26.19 -21.07 1.39
CA VAL A 83 26.43 -21.95 2.53
C VAL A 83 26.59 -23.41 2.10
N GLU A 84 25.69 -23.93 1.27
CA GLU A 84 25.74 -25.31 0.77
C GLU A 84 26.96 -25.57 -0.11
N SER A 85 27.34 -24.61 -0.96
CA SER A 85 28.57 -24.69 -1.77
C SER A 85 29.79 -24.74 -0.86
N THR A 86 29.83 -23.92 0.17
CA THR A 86 30.94 -23.90 1.14
C THR A 86 31.03 -25.22 1.91
N ARG A 87 29.88 -25.76 2.32
CA ARG A 87 29.79 -27.06 3.00
C ARG A 87 30.31 -28.20 2.11
N ARG A 88 29.96 -28.20 0.81
CA ARG A 88 30.37 -29.23 -0.16
C ARG A 88 31.83 -29.14 -0.58
N ASN A 89 32.38 -27.93 -0.67
CA ASN A 89 33.77 -27.69 -1.08
C ASN A 89 34.77 -27.81 0.09
N CYS A 90 34.33 -28.31 1.24
CA CYS A 90 35.20 -28.63 2.36
C CYS A 90 36.01 -29.89 2.02
N HIS A 91 37.19 -29.72 1.43
CA HIS A 91 38.07 -30.81 1.00
C HIS A 91 39.08 -31.25 2.08
N TRP A 92 38.93 -30.84 3.33
CA TRP A 92 39.83 -31.31 4.39
C TRP A 92 39.47 -32.74 4.77
N ASP A 93 40.47 -33.59 4.99
CA ASP A 93 40.31 -35.01 5.35
C ASP A 93 39.44 -35.22 6.62
N TYR A 94 39.22 -34.16 7.39
CA TYR A 94 38.42 -34.11 8.61
C TYR A 94 37.01 -33.50 8.43
N CYS A 95 36.64 -33.09 7.21
CA CYS A 95 35.28 -32.72 6.87
C CYS A 95 34.44 -34.01 6.84
N HIS A 96 33.23 -33.97 7.40
CA HIS A 96 32.27 -35.10 7.45
C HIS A 96 32.51 -36.21 8.49
N THR A 97 33.53 -36.13 9.36
CA THR A 97 33.61 -36.99 10.55
C THR A 97 32.72 -36.42 11.66
N PRO A 98 31.65 -37.12 12.10
CA PRO A 98 30.72 -36.61 13.13
C PRO A 98 31.40 -36.38 14.50
N ASP A 99 32.52 -37.07 14.78
CA ASP A 99 33.29 -36.90 16.02
C ASP A 99 34.24 -35.70 15.99
N ASN A 100 34.38 -35.03 14.84
CA ASN A 100 35.21 -33.85 14.73
C ASN A 100 34.46 -32.60 15.24
N GLN A 101 34.73 -32.20 16.48
CA GLN A 101 34.17 -30.97 17.08
C GLN A 101 34.40 -29.71 16.22
N CYS A 102 35.50 -29.62 15.46
CA CYS A 102 35.74 -28.49 14.55
C CYS A 102 34.71 -28.46 13.41
N TRP A 103 34.40 -29.64 12.84
CA TRP A 103 33.37 -29.78 11.80
C TRP A 103 31.97 -29.48 12.33
N VAL A 104 31.60 -30.03 13.49
CA VAL A 104 30.28 -29.78 14.11
C VAL A 104 30.07 -28.28 14.36
N LYS A 105 31.09 -27.58 14.88
CA LYS A 105 31.01 -26.13 15.12
C LYS A 105 30.91 -25.34 13.81
N PHE A 106 31.73 -25.69 12.81
CA PHE A 106 31.68 -25.08 11.49
C PHE A 106 30.30 -25.25 10.83
N ASP A 107 29.77 -26.46 10.87
CA ASP A 107 28.49 -26.80 10.30
C ASP A 107 27.34 -26.04 10.96
N TYR A 108 27.37 -25.96 12.29
CA TYR A 108 26.45 -25.13 13.06
C TYR A 108 26.55 -23.64 12.67
N HIS A 109 27.76 -23.09 12.55
CA HIS A 109 27.95 -21.70 12.11
C HIS A 109 27.36 -21.45 10.72
N LEU A 110 27.61 -22.35 9.77
CA LEU A 110 27.05 -22.29 8.43
C LEU A 110 25.51 -22.30 8.42
N GLN A 111 24.90 -23.22 9.16
CA GLN A 111 23.43 -23.28 9.30
C GLN A 111 22.87 -22.01 9.95
N LYS A 112 23.56 -21.48 10.98
CA LYS A 112 23.16 -20.24 11.64
C LYS A 112 23.22 -19.04 10.70
N ILE A 113 24.25 -18.93 9.86
CA ILE A 113 24.35 -17.87 8.85
C ILE A 113 23.16 -17.92 7.88
N ALA A 114 22.79 -19.11 7.39
CA ALA A 114 21.64 -19.29 6.52
C ALA A 114 20.32 -18.91 7.22
N HIS A 115 20.14 -19.36 8.46
CA HIS A 115 18.95 -19.06 9.26
C HIS A 115 18.80 -17.56 9.53
N ASP A 116 19.86 -16.91 10.03
CA ASP A 116 19.86 -15.48 10.36
C ASP A 116 19.66 -14.63 9.10
N GLY A 117 20.30 -15.01 7.98
CA GLY A 117 20.14 -14.34 6.69
C GLY A 117 18.70 -14.43 6.17
N ARG A 118 18.09 -15.61 6.27
CA ARG A 118 16.68 -15.83 5.90
C ARG A 118 15.74 -14.98 6.75
N LYS A 119 15.88 -15.05 8.08
CA LYS A 119 15.03 -14.31 9.01
C LYS A 119 15.09 -12.80 8.77
N LYS A 120 16.29 -12.25 8.59
CA LYS A 120 16.47 -10.82 8.28
C LYS A 120 15.85 -10.42 6.94
N ALA A 121 15.94 -11.28 5.93
CA ALA A 121 15.31 -11.03 4.63
C ALA A 121 13.78 -11.01 4.74
N GLU A 122 13.20 -11.95 5.48
CA GLU A 122 11.76 -12.03 5.77
C GLU A 122 11.28 -10.79 6.55
N GLU A 123 12.00 -10.40 7.61
CA GLU A 123 11.71 -9.19 8.40
C GLU A 123 11.76 -7.92 7.54
N SER A 124 12.78 -7.76 6.70
CA SER A 124 12.89 -6.61 5.79
C SER A 124 11.69 -6.57 4.83
N ALA A 125 11.31 -7.71 4.24
CA ALA A 125 10.15 -7.77 3.35
C ALA A 125 8.84 -7.42 4.05
N GLU A 126 8.63 -7.90 5.28
CA GLU A 126 7.46 -7.60 6.09
C GLU A 126 7.38 -6.10 6.43
N VAL A 127 8.48 -5.53 6.93
CA VAL A 127 8.57 -4.13 7.33
C VAL A 127 8.25 -3.19 6.16
N HIS A 128 8.91 -3.38 5.02
CA HIS A 128 8.68 -2.54 3.83
C HIS A 128 7.24 -2.67 3.30
N THR A 129 6.66 -3.87 3.36
CA THR A 129 5.25 -4.11 2.99
C THR A 129 4.29 -3.39 3.93
N LYS A 130 4.55 -3.40 5.25
CA LYS A 130 3.76 -2.63 6.24
C LYS A 130 3.85 -1.12 5.98
N TYR A 131 5.04 -0.61 5.66
CA TYR A 131 5.21 0.81 5.33
C TYR A 131 4.38 1.22 4.11
N LEU A 132 4.44 0.46 3.01
CA LEU A 132 3.62 0.77 1.83
C LEU A 132 2.13 0.71 2.15
N LYS A 133 1.68 -0.31 2.90
CA LYS A 133 0.28 -0.39 3.37
C LYS A 133 -0.12 0.87 4.14
N GLY A 134 0.76 1.40 4.98
CA GLY A 134 0.54 2.65 5.72
C GLY A 134 0.22 3.83 4.79
N TYR A 135 0.99 4.01 3.71
CA TYR A 135 0.72 5.05 2.71
C TYR A 135 -0.63 4.86 2.01
N MET A 136 -1.07 3.61 1.84
CA MET A 136 -2.27 3.26 1.09
C MET A 136 -3.54 3.20 1.95
N VAL A 137 -3.43 3.14 3.28
CA VAL A 137 -4.57 3.07 4.20
C VAL A 137 -5.52 4.26 4.01
N VAL A 138 -4.99 5.47 3.89
CA VAL A 138 -5.81 6.68 3.71
C VAL A 138 -6.55 6.64 2.37
N ALA A 139 -5.87 6.21 1.31
CA ALA A 139 -6.48 6.01 -0.01
C ALA A 139 -7.64 5.00 0.08
N ARG A 140 -7.41 3.85 0.72
CA ARG A 140 -8.44 2.82 0.91
C ARG A 140 -9.64 3.34 1.69
N ILE A 141 -9.43 4.04 2.80
CA ILE A 141 -10.52 4.65 3.59
C ILE A 141 -11.35 5.60 2.72
N HIS A 142 -10.71 6.46 1.92
CA HIS A 142 -11.42 7.36 1.02
C HIS A 142 -12.21 6.62 -0.04
N LEU A 143 -11.62 5.61 -0.70
CA LEU A 143 -12.29 4.81 -1.73
C LEU A 143 -13.46 3.99 -1.17
N ASP A 144 -13.31 3.42 0.02
CA ASP A 144 -14.37 2.62 0.66
C ASP A 144 -15.53 3.48 1.16
N ARG A 145 -15.24 4.65 1.73
CA ARG A 145 -16.27 5.64 2.09
C ARG A 145 -17.01 6.14 0.84
N THR A 146 -16.30 6.41 -0.24
CA THR A 146 -16.90 6.81 -1.52
C THR A 146 -17.78 5.70 -2.09
N ALA A 147 -17.32 4.44 -2.08
CA ALA A 147 -18.13 3.30 -2.48
C ALA A 147 -19.41 3.14 -1.64
N GLY A 148 -19.33 3.34 -0.32
CA GLY A 148 -20.51 3.35 0.56
C GLY A 148 -21.46 4.51 0.27
N CYS A 149 -20.93 5.68 -0.10
CA CYS A 149 -21.73 6.82 -0.53
C CYS A 149 -22.49 6.53 -1.83
N LEU A 150 -21.79 6.00 -2.85
CA LEU A 150 -22.40 5.66 -4.13
C LEU A 150 -23.45 4.54 -4.01
N ARG A 151 -23.25 3.55 -3.13
CA ARG A 151 -24.28 2.53 -2.84
C ARG A 151 -25.55 3.10 -2.19
N ARG A 152 -25.42 4.15 -1.36
CA ARG A 152 -26.59 4.85 -0.81
C ARG A 152 -27.29 5.68 -1.89
N TYR A 153 -26.51 6.30 -2.76
CA TYR A 153 -27.00 7.04 -3.90
C TYR A 153 -27.76 6.15 -4.90
N ASP A 154 -27.21 5.00 -5.27
CA ASP A 154 -27.88 4.01 -6.13
C ASP A 154 -29.24 3.57 -5.55
N ARG A 155 -29.27 3.25 -4.24
CA ARG A 155 -30.54 2.94 -3.54
C ARG A 155 -31.54 4.09 -3.59
N PHE A 156 -31.07 5.32 -3.40
CA PHE A 156 -31.92 6.51 -3.50
C PHE A 156 -32.48 6.68 -4.91
N LEU A 157 -31.65 6.53 -5.94
CA LEU A 157 -32.09 6.62 -7.33
C LEU A 157 -33.13 5.57 -7.70
N ARG A 158 -32.96 4.32 -7.26
CA ARG A 158 -33.91 3.22 -7.52
C ARG A 158 -35.27 3.44 -6.86
N GLY A 159 -35.30 4.11 -5.71
CA GLY A 159 -36.53 4.42 -4.97
C GLY A 159 -37.22 5.72 -5.39
N CYS A 160 -36.61 6.52 -6.26
CA CYS A 160 -37.10 7.85 -6.61
C CYS A 160 -37.77 7.92 -7.99
N ARG A 161 -38.87 8.68 -8.08
CA ARG A 161 -39.46 9.12 -9.35
C ARG A 161 -38.63 10.28 -9.94
N LEU A 162 -38.90 10.63 -11.21
CA LEU A 162 -38.14 11.62 -12.01
C LEU A 162 -37.77 12.93 -11.28
N SER A 163 -38.60 13.41 -10.35
CA SER A 163 -38.40 14.68 -9.62
C SER A 163 -37.23 14.69 -8.62
N CYS A 164 -36.71 13.55 -8.18
CA CYS A 164 -35.60 13.54 -7.24
C CYS A 164 -34.23 13.77 -7.88
N GLN A 165 -34.14 13.66 -9.20
CA GLN A 165 -32.89 13.62 -9.96
C GLN A 165 -32.17 14.97 -10.01
N GLU A 166 -32.92 16.06 -9.87
CA GLU A 166 -32.39 17.43 -9.86
C GLU A 166 -32.15 17.96 -8.43
N THR A 167 -32.35 17.14 -7.39
CA THR A 167 -32.21 17.61 -6.02
C THR A 167 -30.75 17.94 -5.68
N ALA A 168 -30.54 19.04 -4.94
CA ALA A 168 -29.22 19.45 -4.44
C ALA A 168 -28.48 18.33 -3.68
N ARG A 169 -29.23 17.36 -3.13
CA ARG A 169 -28.73 16.16 -2.46
C ARG A 169 -27.93 15.25 -3.41
N VAL A 170 -28.43 15.02 -4.63
CA VAL A 170 -27.80 14.20 -5.66
C VAL A 170 -26.48 14.84 -6.12
N SER A 171 -26.53 16.12 -6.47
CA SER A 171 -25.35 16.90 -6.85
C SER A 171 -24.29 16.91 -5.74
N ARG A 172 -24.71 17.04 -4.47
CA ARG A 172 -23.81 16.96 -3.32
C ARG A 172 -23.10 15.61 -3.21
N PHE A 173 -23.81 14.50 -3.37
CA PHE A 173 -23.19 13.17 -3.32
C PHE A 173 -22.15 12.99 -4.43
N HIS A 174 -22.52 13.41 -5.65
CA HIS A 174 -21.64 13.34 -6.80
C HIS A 174 -20.35 14.16 -6.58
N ARG A 175 -20.50 15.42 -6.13
CA ARG A 175 -19.37 16.30 -5.84
C ARG A 175 -18.43 15.72 -4.78
N ILE A 176 -18.98 15.21 -3.67
CA ILE A 176 -18.19 14.60 -2.59
C ILE A 176 -17.45 13.36 -3.11
N ALA A 177 -18.11 12.51 -3.90
CA ALA A 177 -17.48 11.32 -4.46
C ALA A 177 -16.31 11.68 -5.38
N LEU A 178 -16.51 12.61 -6.32
CA LEU A 178 -15.46 13.09 -7.21
C LEU A 178 -14.30 13.74 -6.46
N GLU A 179 -14.56 14.56 -5.45
CA GLU A 179 -13.52 15.18 -4.63
C GLU A 179 -12.62 14.12 -3.97
N LYS A 180 -13.21 13.06 -3.38
CA LYS A 180 -12.44 11.98 -2.76
C LYS A 180 -11.67 11.15 -3.78
N ILE A 181 -12.25 10.84 -4.94
CA ILE A 181 -11.56 10.14 -6.02
C ILE A 181 -10.36 10.95 -6.51
N ARG A 182 -10.56 12.26 -6.76
CA ARG A 182 -9.48 13.17 -7.18
C ARG A 182 -8.39 13.28 -6.13
N ARG A 183 -8.75 13.37 -4.84
CA ARG A 183 -7.77 13.38 -3.75
C ARG A 183 -6.86 12.16 -3.80
N VAL A 184 -7.45 10.95 -3.87
CA VAL A 184 -6.66 9.72 -3.97
C VAL A 184 -5.80 9.71 -5.22
N ARG A 185 -6.33 10.18 -6.35
CA ARG A 185 -5.59 10.28 -7.61
C ARG A 185 -4.39 11.23 -7.52
N ASN A 186 -4.53 12.32 -6.78
CA ASN A 186 -3.46 13.29 -6.53
C ASN A 186 -2.41 12.75 -5.55
N ASP A 187 -2.81 11.87 -4.63
CA ASP A 187 -1.90 11.22 -3.68
C ASP A 187 -1.12 10.05 -4.33
N LEU A 188 -1.68 9.41 -5.38
CA LEU A 188 -1.05 8.26 -6.06
C LEU A 188 0.40 8.49 -6.52
N PRO A 189 0.76 9.63 -7.15
CA PRO A 189 2.16 9.93 -7.49
C PRO A 189 3.11 9.91 -6.29
N PHE A 190 2.64 10.39 -5.13
CA PHE A 190 3.44 10.35 -3.90
C PHE A 190 3.61 8.91 -3.40
N THR A 191 2.53 8.11 -3.38
CA THR A 191 2.59 6.69 -3.04
C THR A 191 3.51 5.90 -3.98
N ARG A 192 3.51 6.22 -5.27
CA ARG A 192 4.42 5.61 -6.27
C ARG A 192 5.89 5.94 -5.98
N ARG A 193 6.20 7.17 -5.58
CA ARG A 193 7.57 7.54 -5.16
C ARG A 193 7.99 6.75 -3.93
N ALA A 194 7.14 6.70 -2.90
CA ALA A 194 7.41 5.89 -1.71
C ALA A 194 7.60 4.40 -2.05
N TYR A 195 6.78 3.85 -2.96
CA TYR A 195 6.94 2.51 -3.50
C TYR A 195 8.36 2.29 -4.09
N HIS A 196 8.84 3.21 -4.93
CA HIS A 196 10.14 3.08 -5.57
C HIS A 196 11.28 3.18 -4.54
N ASP A 197 11.17 4.13 -3.61
CA ASP A 197 12.16 4.32 -2.56
C ASP A 197 12.26 3.09 -1.65
N LEU A 198 11.12 2.52 -1.24
CA LEU A 198 11.05 1.31 -0.42
C LEU A 198 11.66 0.11 -1.15
N LEU A 199 11.40 -0.06 -2.45
CA LEU A 199 12.03 -1.13 -3.25
C LEU A 199 13.55 -0.94 -3.37
N CYS A 200 14.01 0.28 -3.56
CA CYS A 200 15.44 0.58 -3.62
C CYS A 200 16.12 0.29 -2.28
N ARG A 201 15.54 0.74 -1.17
CA ARG A 201 16.05 0.48 0.19
C ARG A 201 16.10 -1.00 0.50
N SER A 202 15.02 -1.74 0.26
CA SER A 202 15.01 -3.18 0.54
C SER A 202 16.04 -3.94 -0.29
N ARG A 203 16.23 -3.58 -1.57
CA ARG A 203 17.28 -4.17 -2.41
C ARG A 203 18.68 -3.90 -1.86
N GLN A 204 18.94 -2.71 -1.34
CA GLN A 204 20.22 -2.38 -0.72
C GLN A 204 20.43 -3.19 0.56
N GLU A 205 19.43 -3.27 1.43
CA GLU A 205 19.47 -4.09 2.65
C GLU A 205 19.69 -5.58 2.34
N LEU A 206 18.93 -6.13 1.40
CA LEU A 206 19.06 -7.53 1.00
C LEU A 206 20.46 -7.85 0.46
N ARG A 207 21.06 -6.95 -0.33
CA ARG A 207 22.46 -7.08 -0.77
C ARG A 207 23.45 -7.00 0.39
N GLN A 208 23.18 -6.20 1.42
CA GLN A 208 24.00 -6.17 2.62
C GLN A 208 23.94 -7.51 3.36
N PHE A 209 22.78 -8.16 3.42
CA PHE A 209 22.64 -9.49 4.01
C PHE A 209 23.43 -10.55 3.23
N GLU A 210 23.40 -10.52 1.90
CA GLU A 210 24.24 -11.40 1.05
C GLU A 210 25.73 -11.20 1.32
N ARG A 211 26.19 -9.95 1.36
CA ARG A 211 27.60 -9.62 1.66
C ARG A 211 27.98 -10.07 3.06
N TYR A 212 27.14 -9.81 4.04
CA TYR A 212 27.35 -10.24 5.42
C TYR A 212 27.48 -11.76 5.50
N ALA A 213 26.55 -12.50 4.89
CA ALA A 213 26.59 -13.96 4.86
C ALA A 213 27.89 -14.46 4.21
N SER A 214 28.29 -13.90 3.07
CA SER A 214 29.54 -14.26 2.40
C SER A 214 30.78 -14.03 3.29
N ILE A 215 30.83 -12.90 4.00
CA ILE A 215 31.93 -12.59 4.94
C ILE A 215 31.94 -13.58 6.11
N GLN A 216 30.79 -13.85 6.72
CA GLN A 216 30.70 -14.79 7.84
C GLN A 216 31.05 -16.22 7.42
N THR A 217 30.66 -16.63 6.22
CA THR A 217 31.02 -17.93 5.66
C THR A 217 32.54 -18.07 5.49
N ARG A 218 33.22 -17.02 5.01
CA ARG A 218 34.70 -17.00 4.91
C ARG A 218 35.36 -17.08 6.28
N ARG A 219 34.84 -16.36 7.27
CA ARG A 219 35.33 -16.43 8.66
C ARG A 219 35.15 -17.83 9.25
N ALA A 220 34.01 -18.48 9.01
CA ALA A 220 33.78 -19.84 9.46
C ALA A 220 34.80 -20.82 8.83
N ILE A 221 35.15 -20.65 7.55
CA ILE A 221 36.23 -21.41 6.90
C ILE A 221 37.57 -21.19 7.62
N GLU A 222 37.95 -19.94 7.88
CA GLU A 222 39.20 -19.60 8.57
C GLU A 222 39.25 -20.18 10.00
N GLU A 223 38.15 -20.07 10.75
CA GLU A 223 38.01 -20.68 12.08
C GLU A 223 38.16 -22.20 12.01
N MET A 224 37.55 -22.86 11.03
CA MET A 224 37.69 -24.30 10.86
C MET A 224 39.12 -24.70 10.53
N ARG A 225 39.81 -23.97 9.63
CA ARG A 225 41.24 -24.20 9.33
C ARG A 225 42.08 -24.13 10.59
N SER A 226 41.94 -23.04 11.36
CA SER A 226 42.71 -22.87 12.59
C SER A 226 42.43 -23.98 13.62
N CYS A 227 41.19 -24.45 13.72
CA CYS A 227 40.81 -25.53 14.64
C CYS A 227 41.44 -26.88 14.24
N VAL A 228 41.58 -27.13 12.94
CA VAL A 228 42.24 -28.33 12.42
C VAL A 228 43.77 -28.24 12.57
N ASP A 229 44.36 -27.07 12.27
CA ASP A 229 45.81 -26.87 12.35
C ASP A 229 46.35 -26.99 13.78
N VAL A 230 45.59 -26.55 14.80
CA VAL A 230 45.96 -26.71 16.23
C VAL A 230 45.95 -28.17 16.68
N ARG A 231 45.26 -29.06 15.97
CA ARG A 231 45.19 -30.50 16.28
C ARG A 231 46.26 -31.33 15.57
N ARG A 232 47.03 -30.74 14.65
CA ARG A 232 48.19 -31.35 13.99
C ARG A 232 49.46 -31.07 14.77
#